data_AF-A0A3B8QTH1-F1
#
_entry.id   AF-A0A3B8QTH1-F1
#
_cell.length_a   1.000
_cell.length_b   1.000
_cell.length_c   1.000
_cell.angle_alpha   90.00
_cell.angle_beta   90.00
_cell.angle_gamma   90.00
#
_symmetry.space_group_name_H-M   'P 1'
#
loop_
_entity.id
_entity.type
_entity.pdbx_description
1 polymer ?
#
loop_
_entity_poly.entity_id
_entity_poly.type
_entity_poly.pdbx_seq_one_letter_code
_entity_poly.pdbx_strand_id
1 'polypeptide(L)'
;MNGDLIYSQGKYIIKAGIHEASSLDITEDDIAGEFTVKTSIPRADRFNTIKGMFIDPESKYKMTEFSPRTVSGAVARDNGEVLEEEIKLTFTSDRYVAQRIAIKKVNQSFLQTTLSLPVNLKGMKVAVGDRITLALNDFATIDADWNPSKEFKVIGWSFSESGNGAIDLSLIEDDEDRYADPAEGDYNQISNTGVIISSLAQVPSPKDFTATAGYNSVNLAWTNPTNIGTWEQIWIYASDTTTPPTTPIEKFRGTSFTHQIAGGTAKYYWIQAVKYPLGSTPASGATNTSKSALVPFEINGSIAAVTALKIANAVMADDSINTDQIVDSSIGIKQIKAALQSSNWDVQAQTGWRIEKSGDTTFNNTVIRGNISAATGTVGGFT
;
A
#
# COMPACT_ATOMS: atom_id res chain seq x y z
N MET A 1 21.00 -14.32 -24.65
CA MET A 1 19.67 -13.77 -25.03
C MET A 1 18.67 -14.92 -24.96
N ASN A 2 17.48 -14.72 -24.36
CA ASN A 2 16.44 -15.75 -24.24
C ASN A 2 15.60 -15.84 -25.54
N GLY A 3 16.23 -16.04 -26.69
CA GLY A 3 15.58 -15.97 -28.01
C GLY A 3 15.39 -17.35 -28.65
N ASP A 4 14.54 -17.39 -29.66
CA ASP A 4 14.24 -18.59 -30.43
C ASP A 4 14.86 -18.50 -31.84
N LEU A 5 15.40 -19.61 -32.33
CA LEU A 5 15.84 -19.77 -33.72
C LEU A 5 14.77 -20.56 -34.47
N ILE A 6 14.11 -19.91 -35.41
CA ILE A 6 13.00 -20.48 -36.16
C ILE A 6 13.41 -20.65 -37.61
N TYR A 7 13.04 -21.77 -38.22
CA TYR A 7 13.18 -21.97 -39.66
C TYR A 7 11.83 -21.82 -40.33
N SER A 8 11.70 -20.86 -41.24
CA SER A 8 10.47 -20.60 -41.99
C SER A 8 10.80 -20.15 -43.41
N GLN A 9 10.08 -20.71 -44.39
CA GLN A 9 10.19 -20.34 -45.81
C GLN A 9 11.63 -20.33 -46.35
N GLY A 10 12.45 -21.30 -45.97
CA GLY A 10 13.83 -21.41 -46.44
C GLY A 10 14.85 -20.53 -45.70
N LYS A 11 14.43 -19.77 -44.68
CA LYS A 11 15.28 -18.84 -43.93
C LYS A 11 15.28 -19.14 -42.43
N TYR A 12 16.42 -18.91 -41.79
CA TYR A 12 16.52 -18.89 -40.34
C TYR A 12 16.20 -17.48 -39.84
N ILE A 13 15.21 -17.39 -38.95
CA ILE A 13 14.74 -16.16 -38.31
C ILE A 13 15.12 -16.27 -36.84
N ILE A 14 15.84 -15.27 -36.34
CA ILE A 14 16.18 -15.15 -34.92
C ILE A 14 15.19 -14.18 -34.31
N LYS A 15 14.40 -14.64 -33.33
CA LYS A 15 13.55 -13.77 -32.52
C LYS A 15 14.17 -13.55 -31.15
N ALA A 16 14.18 -12.30 -30.72
CA ALA A 16 14.65 -11.95 -29.38
C ALA A 16 13.61 -12.40 -28.33
N GLY A 17 14.09 -12.66 -27.11
CA GLY A 17 13.26 -13.01 -25.96
C GLY A 17 12.48 -11.84 -25.37
N ILE A 18 11.77 -11.11 -26.22
CA ILE A 18 10.92 -9.98 -25.88
C ILE A 18 9.52 -10.27 -26.41
N HIS A 19 8.53 -9.66 -25.77
CA HIS A 19 7.17 -9.64 -26.30
C HIS A 19 7.16 -8.82 -27.60
N GLU A 20 6.41 -9.31 -28.59
CA GLU A 20 6.12 -8.58 -29.83
C GLU A 20 4.60 -8.52 -29.92
N ALA A 21 4.06 -7.39 -30.39
CA ALA A 21 2.62 -7.27 -30.56
C ALA A 21 2.06 -8.35 -31.50
N SER A 22 0.82 -8.78 -31.24
CA SER A 22 0.07 -9.68 -32.10
C SER A 22 0.08 -9.24 -33.57
N SER A 23 0.37 -10.18 -34.46
CA SER A 23 0.45 -9.94 -35.90
C SER A 23 -0.90 -10.17 -36.61
N LEU A 24 -1.84 -10.86 -35.95
CA LEU A 24 -3.10 -11.25 -36.54
C LEU A 24 -4.19 -11.47 -35.49
N ASP A 25 -5.31 -10.81 -35.69
CA ASP A 25 -6.54 -11.08 -34.94
C ASP A 25 -7.33 -12.20 -35.61
N ILE A 26 -7.64 -13.25 -34.85
CA ILE A 26 -8.46 -14.39 -35.26
C ILE A 26 -9.77 -14.33 -34.47
N THR A 27 -10.87 -14.44 -35.20
CA THR A 27 -12.23 -14.44 -34.64
C THR A 27 -12.90 -15.78 -34.87
N GLU A 28 -14.08 -16.02 -34.28
CA GLU A 28 -14.86 -17.25 -34.46
C GLU A 28 -15.15 -17.56 -35.93
N ASP A 29 -15.35 -16.54 -36.78
CA ASP A 29 -15.59 -16.70 -38.22
C ASP A 29 -14.38 -17.27 -38.98
N ASP A 30 -13.19 -17.18 -38.40
CA ASP A 30 -11.95 -17.66 -39.01
C ASP A 30 -11.65 -19.14 -38.71
N ILE A 31 -12.43 -19.75 -37.81
CA ILE A 31 -12.25 -21.11 -37.34
C ILE A 31 -12.85 -22.08 -38.36
N ALA A 32 -12.05 -23.05 -38.80
CA ALA A 32 -12.41 -23.97 -39.88
C ALA A 32 -12.92 -25.35 -39.38
N GLY A 33 -13.06 -25.54 -38.07
CA GLY A 33 -13.53 -26.79 -37.48
C GLY A 33 -13.45 -26.82 -35.94
N GLU A 34 -13.64 -28.02 -35.36
CA GLU A 34 -13.49 -28.23 -33.92
C GLU A 34 -12.04 -27.97 -33.47
N PHE A 35 -11.89 -27.31 -32.32
CA PHE A 35 -10.58 -27.02 -31.74
C PHE A 35 -10.45 -27.64 -30.36
N THR A 36 -9.22 -27.95 -29.96
CA THR A 36 -8.92 -28.56 -28.66
C THR A 36 -8.18 -27.59 -27.77
N VAL A 37 -8.72 -27.32 -26.58
CA VAL A 37 -8.07 -26.54 -25.53
C VAL A 37 -7.51 -27.49 -24.46
N LYS A 38 -6.24 -27.32 -24.12
CA LYS A 38 -5.63 -27.93 -22.94
C LYS A 38 -5.23 -26.80 -21.99
N THR A 39 -5.95 -26.66 -20.89
CA THR A 39 -5.69 -25.64 -19.85
C THR A 39 -4.48 -25.97 -18.97
N SER A 40 -3.79 -27.08 -19.26
CA SER A 40 -2.69 -27.58 -18.45
C SER A 40 -1.72 -28.42 -19.26
N ILE A 41 -0.43 -28.13 -19.11
CA ILE A 41 0.67 -28.93 -19.63
C ILE A 41 0.84 -30.19 -18.74
N PRO A 42 1.24 -31.36 -19.25
CA PRO A 42 1.53 -32.51 -18.39
C PRO A 42 2.55 -32.20 -17.30
N ARG A 43 2.40 -32.80 -16.11
CA ARG A 43 3.29 -32.56 -14.95
C ARG A 43 4.77 -32.81 -15.26
N ALA A 44 5.08 -33.74 -16.17
CA ALA A 44 6.45 -34.07 -16.55
C ALA A 44 7.19 -32.89 -17.23
N ASP A 45 6.45 -32.01 -17.91
CA ASP A 45 7.02 -30.89 -18.68
C ASP A 45 6.84 -29.54 -17.95
N ARG A 46 6.17 -29.54 -16.79
CA ARG A 46 5.95 -28.36 -15.96
C ARG A 46 7.18 -28.10 -15.08
N PHE A 47 7.55 -26.83 -15.00
CA PHE A 47 8.57 -26.36 -14.06
C PHE A 47 8.12 -25.06 -13.41
N ASN A 48 8.63 -24.81 -12.21
CA ASN A 48 8.38 -23.59 -11.43
C ASN A 48 9.66 -23.02 -10.80
N THR A 49 10.76 -23.75 -10.93
CA THR A 49 12.10 -23.36 -10.48
C THR A 49 13.09 -23.67 -11.58
N ILE A 50 13.95 -22.70 -11.91
CA ILE A 50 15.05 -22.88 -12.84
C ILE A 50 16.36 -22.82 -12.08
N LYS A 51 17.16 -23.86 -12.23
CA LYS A 51 18.57 -23.88 -11.86
C LYS A 51 19.40 -23.94 -13.13
N GLY A 52 20.68 -23.58 -13.05
CA GLY A 52 21.50 -23.69 -14.22
C GLY A 52 22.92 -23.25 -14.03
N MET A 53 23.69 -23.42 -15.10
CA MET A 53 25.10 -23.09 -15.16
C MET A 53 25.35 -22.02 -16.23
N PHE A 54 26.30 -21.14 -15.97
CA PHE A 54 26.80 -20.12 -16.88
C PHE A 54 28.33 -20.11 -16.86
N ILE A 55 28.96 -19.47 -17.86
CA ILE A 55 30.42 -19.38 -17.93
C ILE A 55 30.86 -18.16 -17.13
N ASP A 56 31.53 -18.33 -16.00
CA ASP A 56 31.93 -17.21 -15.16
C ASP A 56 33.37 -16.75 -15.44
N PRO A 57 33.59 -15.49 -15.87
CA PRO A 57 34.93 -14.91 -16.02
C PRO A 57 35.73 -14.89 -14.71
N GLU A 58 35.10 -14.70 -13.55
CA GLU A 58 35.78 -14.66 -12.25
C GLU A 58 36.37 -16.04 -11.90
N SER A 59 35.63 -17.10 -12.24
CA SER A 59 36.04 -18.51 -12.09
C SER A 59 36.88 -19.05 -13.26
N LYS A 60 37.56 -18.18 -14.02
CA LYS A 60 38.42 -18.54 -15.16
C LYS A 60 37.66 -19.20 -16.33
N TYR A 61 36.48 -18.68 -16.66
CA TYR A 61 35.62 -19.18 -17.75
C TYR A 61 35.22 -20.65 -17.58
N LYS A 62 35.09 -21.10 -16.33
CA LYS A 62 34.52 -22.40 -16.01
C LYS A 62 33.00 -22.31 -15.94
N MET A 63 32.33 -23.41 -16.24
CA MET A 63 30.90 -23.56 -15.96
C MET A 63 30.70 -23.50 -14.44
N THR A 64 29.91 -22.54 -13.99
CA THR A 64 29.54 -22.34 -12.59
C THR A 64 28.04 -22.19 -12.47
N GLU A 65 27.48 -22.53 -11.32
CA GLU A 65 26.04 -22.43 -11.07
C GLU A 65 25.61 -20.99 -10.72
N PHE A 66 24.41 -20.60 -11.15
CA PHE A 66 23.73 -19.43 -10.62
C PHE A 66 22.65 -19.85 -9.62
N SER A 67 22.34 -18.99 -8.65
CA SER A 67 21.33 -19.29 -7.63
C SER A 67 19.97 -19.59 -8.26
N PRO A 68 19.28 -20.68 -7.87
CA PRO A 68 17.99 -21.05 -8.45
C PRO A 68 16.97 -19.92 -8.38
N ARG A 69 16.13 -19.83 -9.41
CA ARG A 69 15.08 -18.83 -9.53
C ARG A 69 13.72 -19.52 -9.50
N THR A 70 12.92 -19.19 -8.50
CA THR A 70 11.59 -19.76 -8.27
C THR A 70 10.54 -18.66 -8.34
N VAL A 71 9.39 -18.97 -8.95
CA VAL A 71 8.23 -18.07 -8.97
C VAL A 71 7.18 -18.60 -7.99
N SER A 72 6.86 -17.81 -6.96
CA SER A 72 5.90 -18.19 -5.92
C SER A 72 4.53 -18.53 -6.48
N GLY A 73 4.06 -17.82 -7.51
CA GLY A 73 2.80 -18.13 -8.19
C GLY A 73 2.80 -19.52 -8.84
N ALA A 74 3.90 -19.90 -9.50
CA ALA A 74 4.03 -21.21 -10.16
C ALA A 74 4.12 -22.35 -9.12
N VAL A 75 4.77 -22.12 -7.98
CA VAL A 75 4.80 -23.09 -6.86
C VAL A 75 3.42 -23.25 -6.22
N ALA A 76 2.66 -22.16 -6.06
CA ALA A 76 1.30 -22.22 -5.54
C ALA A 76 0.36 -23.02 -6.47
N ARG A 77 0.49 -22.84 -7.79
CA ARG A 77 -0.22 -23.65 -8.80
C ARG A 77 0.07 -25.14 -8.64
N ASP A 78 1.31 -25.49 -8.34
CA ASP A 78 1.76 -26.89 -8.20
C ASP A 78 1.64 -27.41 -6.75
N ASN A 79 0.70 -26.86 -5.97
CA ASN A 79 0.39 -27.29 -4.60
C ASN A 79 1.60 -27.25 -3.63
N GLY A 80 2.52 -26.30 -3.83
CA GLY A 80 3.71 -26.15 -3.00
C GLY A 80 4.90 -27.05 -3.38
N GLU A 81 4.76 -27.89 -4.41
CA GLU A 81 5.85 -28.72 -4.90
C GLU A 81 6.85 -27.91 -5.73
N VAL A 82 8.14 -28.21 -5.58
CA VAL A 82 9.22 -27.59 -6.36
C VAL A 82 9.51 -28.47 -7.58
N LEU A 83 9.24 -27.94 -8.77
CA LEU A 83 9.51 -28.58 -10.05
C LEU A 83 10.68 -27.86 -10.73
N GLU A 84 11.82 -28.54 -10.81
CA GLU A 84 13.07 -27.95 -11.25
C GLU A 84 13.40 -28.29 -12.71
N GLU A 85 13.73 -27.27 -13.49
CA GLU A 85 14.37 -27.41 -14.80
C GLU A 85 15.83 -26.91 -14.72
N GLU A 86 16.75 -27.65 -15.33
CA GLU A 86 18.16 -27.26 -15.43
C GLU A 86 18.47 -26.68 -16.82
N ILE A 87 19.04 -25.47 -16.85
CA ILE A 87 19.49 -24.81 -18.08
C ILE A 87 21.00 -24.60 -18.11
N LYS A 88 21.59 -24.70 -19.30
CA LYS A 88 23.02 -24.44 -19.53
C LYS A 88 23.20 -23.24 -20.45
N LEU A 89 23.77 -22.17 -19.92
CA LEU A 89 23.97 -20.89 -20.60
C LEU A 89 25.44 -20.74 -21.03
N THR A 90 25.82 -21.44 -22.11
CA THR A 90 27.19 -21.46 -22.64
C THR A 90 27.67 -20.14 -23.22
N PHE A 91 26.76 -19.20 -23.52
CA PHE A 91 27.09 -17.89 -24.10
C PHE A 91 26.75 -16.72 -23.16
N THR A 92 26.62 -16.98 -21.86
CA THR A 92 26.35 -15.94 -20.85
C THR A 92 27.50 -15.87 -19.88
N SER A 93 28.16 -14.71 -19.84
CA SER A 93 29.30 -14.44 -18.96
C SER A 93 28.95 -13.70 -17.67
N ASP A 94 27.79 -13.05 -17.63
CA ASP A 94 27.35 -12.27 -16.48
C ASP A 94 26.30 -13.07 -15.68
N ARG A 95 26.56 -13.21 -14.37
CA ARG A 95 25.66 -13.87 -13.43
C ARG A 95 24.27 -13.21 -13.38
N TYR A 96 24.19 -11.88 -13.43
CA TYR A 96 22.92 -11.16 -13.38
C TYR A 96 22.11 -11.40 -14.66
N VAL A 97 22.78 -11.48 -15.81
CA VAL A 97 22.14 -11.85 -17.08
C VAL A 97 21.66 -13.30 -17.05
N ALA A 98 22.43 -14.21 -16.47
CA ALA A 98 22.01 -15.61 -16.28
C ALA A 98 20.74 -15.70 -15.41
N GLN A 99 20.70 -14.98 -14.30
CA GLN A 99 19.52 -14.88 -13.45
C GLN A 99 18.32 -14.25 -14.19
N ARG A 100 18.53 -13.19 -14.97
CA ARG A 100 17.48 -12.55 -15.78
C ARG A 100 16.84 -13.54 -16.75
N ILE A 101 17.65 -14.32 -17.47
CA ILE A 101 17.17 -15.34 -18.41
C ILE A 101 16.36 -16.40 -17.67
N ALA A 102 16.85 -16.87 -16.52
CA ALA A 102 16.13 -17.83 -15.69
C ALA A 102 14.77 -17.27 -15.23
N ILE A 103 14.71 -16.04 -14.73
CA ILE A 103 13.46 -15.38 -14.30
C ILE A 103 12.44 -15.30 -15.43
N LYS A 104 12.86 -14.86 -16.62
CA LYS A 104 11.95 -14.77 -17.77
C LYS A 104 11.41 -16.14 -18.17
N LYS A 105 12.28 -17.16 -18.24
CA LYS A 105 11.85 -18.51 -18.64
C LYS A 105 10.88 -19.14 -17.63
N VAL A 106 11.09 -18.94 -16.32
CA VAL A 106 10.15 -19.43 -15.30
C VAL A 106 8.82 -18.67 -15.31
N ASN A 107 8.84 -17.36 -15.60
CA ASN A 107 7.62 -16.55 -15.75
C ASN A 107 6.80 -16.99 -16.96
N GLN A 108 7.44 -17.32 -18.09
CA GLN A 108 6.77 -17.85 -19.29
C GLN A 108 6.12 -19.22 -19.04
N SER A 109 6.75 -20.08 -18.23
CA SER A 109 6.20 -21.38 -17.82
C SER A 109 4.97 -21.31 -16.91
N PHE A 110 4.65 -20.10 -16.43
CA PHE A 110 3.41 -19.89 -15.68
C PHE A 110 2.18 -20.11 -16.56
N LEU A 111 2.26 -19.73 -17.84
CA LEU A 111 1.21 -19.89 -18.83
C LEU A 111 1.22 -21.35 -19.33
N GLN A 112 0.07 -22.02 -19.25
CA GLN A 112 -0.04 -23.45 -19.53
C GLN A 112 -1.08 -23.80 -20.58
N THR A 113 -1.93 -22.84 -20.95
CA THR A 113 -2.97 -23.12 -21.91
C THR A 113 -2.34 -23.32 -23.28
N THR A 114 -2.60 -24.48 -23.87
CA THR A 114 -2.22 -24.80 -25.25
C THR A 114 -3.49 -25.07 -26.04
N LEU A 115 -3.49 -24.63 -27.29
CA LEU A 115 -4.63 -24.69 -28.19
C LEU A 115 -4.19 -25.31 -29.52
N SER A 116 -4.98 -26.26 -30.02
CA SER A 116 -4.89 -26.75 -31.40
C SER A 116 -6.09 -26.19 -32.16
N LEU A 117 -5.85 -25.19 -32.99
CA LEU A 117 -6.88 -24.42 -33.68
C LEU A 117 -6.78 -24.60 -35.21
N PRO A 118 -7.74 -25.28 -35.85
CA PRO A 118 -7.87 -25.26 -37.29
C PRO A 118 -8.46 -23.92 -37.73
N VAL A 119 -7.73 -23.18 -38.55
CA VAL A 119 -8.16 -21.88 -39.10
C VAL A 119 -8.24 -21.94 -40.62
N ASN A 120 -9.00 -21.02 -41.20
CA ASN A 120 -9.04 -20.83 -42.65
C ASN A 120 -7.66 -20.32 -43.19
N LEU A 121 -7.59 -20.01 -44.49
CA LEU A 121 -6.34 -19.54 -45.14
C LEU A 121 -5.76 -18.23 -44.56
N LYS A 122 -6.47 -17.53 -43.67
CA LYS A 122 -5.92 -16.40 -42.90
C LYS A 122 -4.73 -16.83 -42.04
N GLY A 123 -4.70 -18.09 -41.60
CA GLY A 123 -3.56 -18.71 -40.92
C GLY A 123 -2.27 -18.78 -41.75
N MET A 124 -2.31 -18.54 -43.06
CA MET A 124 -1.09 -18.46 -43.89
C MET A 124 -0.24 -17.22 -43.58
N LYS A 125 -0.84 -16.19 -42.96
CA LYS A 125 -0.16 -14.93 -42.67
C LYS A 125 0.77 -15.00 -41.45
N VAL A 126 0.65 -16.06 -40.65
CA VAL A 126 1.43 -16.24 -39.43
C VAL A 126 2.45 -17.34 -39.63
N ALA A 127 3.64 -17.14 -39.07
CA ALA A 127 4.67 -18.16 -38.99
C ALA A 127 4.85 -18.62 -37.53
N VAL A 128 5.59 -19.72 -37.35
CA VAL A 128 6.04 -20.14 -36.03
C VAL A 128 6.80 -18.98 -35.37
N GLY A 129 6.49 -18.70 -34.11
CA GLY A 129 7.03 -17.59 -33.32
C GLY A 129 6.28 -16.27 -33.44
N ASP A 130 5.29 -16.14 -34.32
CA ASP A 130 4.37 -15.01 -34.31
C ASP A 130 3.31 -15.15 -33.21
N ARG A 131 2.66 -14.05 -32.86
CA ARG A 131 1.59 -14.00 -31.88
C ARG A 131 0.28 -13.63 -32.54
N ILE A 132 -0.79 -14.23 -32.05
CA ILE A 132 -2.14 -13.97 -32.52
C ILE A 132 -3.03 -13.61 -31.33
N THR A 133 -4.05 -12.81 -31.60
CA THR A 133 -5.10 -12.50 -30.64
C THR A 133 -6.32 -13.29 -31.03
N LEU A 134 -6.83 -14.13 -30.14
CA LEU A 134 -8.00 -14.96 -30.38
C LEU A 134 -9.20 -14.40 -29.63
N ALA A 135 -10.17 -13.87 -30.38
CA ALA A 135 -11.43 -13.37 -29.85
C ALA A 135 -12.53 -14.43 -30.05
N LEU A 136 -13.04 -14.96 -28.94
CA LEU A 136 -14.16 -15.88 -28.91
C LEU A 136 -15.30 -15.24 -28.12
N ASN A 137 -16.26 -14.64 -28.81
CA ASN A 137 -17.36 -13.90 -28.19
C ASN A 137 -18.27 -14.80 -27.36
N ASP A 138 -18.49 -16.04 -27.79
CA ASP A 138 -19.29 -17.01 -27.05
C ASP A 138 -18.55 -17.50 -25.79
N PHE A 139 -17.23 -17.64 -25.88
CA PHE A 139 -16.38 -18.08 -24.76
C PHE A 139 -16.11 -16.96 -23.73
N ALA A 140 -16.14 -15.69 -24.16
CA ALA A 140 -15.95 -14.53 -23.29
C ALA A 140 -17.01 -14.39 -22.18
N THR A 141 -18.16 -15.07 -22.31
CA THR A 141 -19.21 -15.10 -21.27
C THR A 141 -18.99 -16.17 -20.20
N ILE A 142 -18.13 -17.16 -20.46
CA ILE A 142 -17.95 -18.36 -19.63
C ILE A 142 -16.67 -18.25 -18.78
N ASP A 143 -15.63 -17.60 -19.29
CA ASP A 143 -14.37 -17.41 -18.58
C ASP A 143 -13.95 -15.93 -18.58
N ALA A 144 -13.82 -15.36 -17.39
CA ALA A 144 -13.41 -13.96 -17.21
C ALA A 144 -11.98 -13.72 -17.72
N ASP A 145 -11.13 -14.75 -17.73
CA ASP A 145 -9.74 -14.68 -18.19
C ASP A 145 -9.62 -14.62 -19.72
N TRP A 146 -10.73 -14.80 -20.46
CA TRP A 146 -10.78 -14.76 -21.93
C TRP A 146 -11.49 -13.50 -22.48
N ASN A 147 -11.93 -12.56 -21.64
CA ASN A 147 -12.76 -11.44 -22.08
C ASN A 147 -11.96 -10.18 -22.47
N PRO A 148 -12.07 -9.64 -23.71
CA PRO A 148 -12.79 -10.17 -24.89
C PRO A 148 -11.93 -11.07 -25.78
N SER A 149 -10.62 -11.13 -25.54
CA SER A 149 -9.67 -11.86 -26.35
C SER A 149 -8.44 -12.24 -25.55
N LYS A 150 -7.75 -13.30 -25.99
CA LYS A 150 -6.54 -13.80 -25.36
C LYS A 150 -5.40 -13.95 -26.36
N GLU A 151 -4.18 -13.65 -25.95
CA GLU A 151 -3.00 -13.73 -26.82
C GLU A 151 -2.36 -15.13 -26.77
N PHE A 152 -1.93 -15.59 -27.95
CA PHE A 152 -1.26 -16.87 -28.12
C PHE A 152 -0.06 -16.75 -29.04
N LYS A 153 1.04 -17.41 -28.69
CA LYS A 153 2.20 -17.60 -29.56
C LYS A 153 2.07 -18.87 -30.39
N VAL A 154 2.33 -18.77 -31.68
CA VAL A 154 2.36 -19.90 -32.61
C VAL A 154 3.62 -20.74 -32.37
N ILE A 155 3.46 -21.96 -31.88
CA ILE A 155 4.55 -22.92 -31.67
C ILE A 155 4.67 -23.93 -32.82
N GLY A 156 3.58 -24.14 -33.55
CA GLY A 156 3.52 -25.08 -34.67
C GLY A 156 2.51 -24.62 -35.71
N TRP A 157 2.81 -24.96 -36.96
CA TRP A 157 2.02 -24.60 -38.12
C TRP A 157 2.07 -25.75 -39.12
N SER A 158 0.91 -26.22 -39.58
CA SER A 158 0.82 -27.26 -40.61
C SER A 158 -0.43 -27.11 -41.48
N PHE A 159 -0.35 -27.60 -42.72
CA PHE A 159 -1.57 -27.77 -43.53
C PHE A 159 -2.39 -28.93 -42.98
N SER A 160 -3.70 -28.73 -42.89
CA SER A 160 -4.60 -29.79 -42.44
C SER A 160 -4.70 -30.90 -43.48
N GLU A 161 -4.48 -32.13 -43.03
CA GLU A 161 -4.55 -33.33 -43.86
C GLU A 161 -6.01 -33.80 -44.11
N SER A 162 -6.98 -33.14 -43.47
CA SER A 162 -8.41 -33.48 -43.50
C SER A 162 -9.11 -33.20 -44.84
N GLY A 163 -8.44 -32.58 -45.81
CA GLY A 163 -8.99 -32.28 -47.14
C GLY A 163 -9.81 -30.98 -47.21
N ASN A 164 -10.00 -30.28 -46.09
CA ASN A 164 -10.76 -29.02 -46.01
C ASN A 164 -9.94 -27.77 -46.37
N GLY A 165 -8.64 -27.90 -46.64
CA GLY A 165 -7.75 -26.78 -46.96
C GLY A 165 -7.52 -25.81 -45.78
N ALA A 166 -7.79 -26.26 -44.56
CA ALA A 166 -7.53 -25.52 -43.33
C ALA A 166 -6.05 -25.57 -42.92
N ILE A 167 -5.67 -24.70 -42.00
CA ILE A 167 -4.33 -24.62 -41.41
C ILE A 167 -4.46 -24.93 -39.94
N ASP A 168 -3.73 -25.93 -39.49
CA ASP A 168 -3.71 -26.34 -38.09
C ASP A 168 -2.61 -25.54 -37.36
N LEU A 169 -3.03 -24.66 -36.45
CA LEU A 169 -2.15 -23.89 -35.59
C LEU A 169 -2.03 -24.57 -34.23
N SER A 170 -0.79 -24.83 -33.81
CA SER A 170 -0.47 -25.16 -32.42
C SER A 170 -0.04 -23.89 -31.70
N LEU A 171 -0.77 -23.56 -30.64
CA LEU A 171 -0.72 -22.29 -29.96
C LEU A 171 -0.41 -22.52 -28.48
N ILE A 172 0.41 -21.66 -27.88
CA ILE A 172 0.61 -21.58 -26.44
C ILE A 172 0.24 -20.18 -25.97
N GLU A 173 -0.42 -20.09 -24.82
CA GLU A 173 -0.77 -18.82 -24.20
C GLU A 173 0.48 -17.96 -24.00
N ASP A 174 0.36 -16.67 -24.34
CA ASP A 174 1.42 -15.68 -24.19
C ASP A 174 0.87 -14.40 -23.57
N ASP A 175 1.73 -13.62 -22.92
CA ASP A 175 1.34 -12.38 -22.25
C ASP A 175 2.55 -11.45 -22.06
N GLU A 176 2.33 -10.14 -22.26
CA GLU A 176 3.40 -9.13 -22.24
C GLU A 176 4.11 -9.05 -20.89
N ASP A 177 3.38 -9.15 -19.77
CA ASP A 177 3.93 -8.99 -18.42
C ASP A 177 4.96 -10.09 -18.10
N ARG A 178 4.91 -11.23 -18.78
CA ARG A 178 5.84 -12.36 -18.57
C ARG A 178 7.24 -12.09 -19.13
N TYR A 179 7.40 -11.08 -19.98
CA TYR A 179 8.67 -10.70 -20.58
C TYR A 179 9.40 -9.57 -19.85
N ALA A 180 8.76 -8.98 -18.83
CA ALA A 180 9.30 -7.88 -18.06
C ALA A 180 10.68 -8.20 -17.48
N ASP A 181 11.56 -7.20 -17.48
CA ASP A 181 12.84 -7.32 -16.81
C ASP A 181 12.64 -7.28 -15.28
N PRO A 182 13.33 -8.14 -14.51
CA PRO A 182 13.25 -8.12 -13.05
C PRO A 182 13.79 -6.80 -12.48
N ALA A 183 13.20 -6.33 -11.40
CA ALA A 183 13.67 -5.14 -10.70
C ALA A 183 15.05 -5.40 -10.07
N GLU A 184 15.80 -4.33 -9.80
CA GLU A 184 17.16 -4.44 -9.25
C GLU A 184 17.21 -5.21 -7.93
N GLY A 185 16.18 -5.08 -7.09
CA GLY A 185 16.04 -5.81 -5.83
C GLY A 185 15.65 -7.28 -5.97
N ASP A 186 15.24 -7.74 -7.16
CA ASP A 186 14.85 -9.13 -7.38
C ASP A 186 16.06 -10.03 -7.63
N TYR A 187 17.21 -9.47 -8.03
CA TYR A 187 18.41 -10.27 -8.30
C TYR A 187 19.05 -10.79 -7.02
N ASN A 188 19.48 -12.05 -7.05
CA ASN A 188 20.30 -12.60 -5.99
C ASN A 188 21.70 -12.00 -6.09
N GLN A 189 22.08 -11.22 -5.09
CA GLN A 189 23.42 -10.67 -4.95
C GLN A 189 24.30 -11.64 -4.16
N ILE A 190 25.57 -11.76 -4.55
CA ILE A 190 26.57 -12.37 -3.69
C ILE A 190 26.98 -11.31 -2.67
N SER A 191 26.68 -11.52 -1.39
CA SER A 191 27.35 -10.77 -0.34
C SER A 191 28.80 -11.22 -0.28
N ASN A 192 29.72 -10.31 0.06
CA ASN A 192 31.17 -10.57 0.13
C ASN A 192 31.58 -11.52 1.28
N THR A 193 30.71 -12.45 1.68
CA THR A 193 30.88 -13.40 2.81
C THR A 193 30.23 -14.78 2.55
N GLY A 194 29.86 -15.13 1.31
CA GLY A 194 29.52 -16.52 0.98
C GLY A 194 28.27 -17.08 1.66
N VAL A 195 27.26 -16.25 1.94
CA VAL A 195 25.96 -16.68 2.46
C VAL A 195 24.93 -16.58 1.35
N ILE A 196 24.38 -17.73 0.92
CA ILE A 196 23.19 -17.79 0.05
C ILE A 196 21.98 -17.38 0.89
N ILE A 197 21.45 -16.18 0.66
CA ILE A 197 20.12 -15.80 1.14
C ILE A 197 19.12 -16.30 0.08
N SER A 198 18.38 -17.36 0.40
CA SER A 198 17.21 -17.74 -0.39
C SER A 198 16.18 -16.60 -0.28
N SER A 199 15.76 -16.04 -1.41
CA SER A 199 14.63 -15.10 -1.44
C SER A 199 13.39 -15.86 -0.98
N LEU A 200 12.88 -15.58 0.22
CA LEU A 200 11.64 -16.24 0.67
C LEU A 200 10.45 -15.69 -0.13
N ALA A 201 9.42 -16.53 -0.30
CA ALA A 201 8.23 -16.24 -1.10
C ALA A 201 7.70 -14.81 -0.94
N GLN A 202 7.26 -14.20 -2.06
CA GLN A 202 6.61 -12.91 -2.11
C GLN A 202 5.46 -12.87 -1.09
N VAL A 203 5.60 -12.06 -0.04
CA VAL A 203 4.58 -11.90 0.99
C VAL A 203 3.55 -10.90 0.45
N PRO A 204 2.26 -11.26 0.35
CA PRO A 204 1.25 -10.33 -0.14
C PRO A 204 1.08 -9.15 0.82
N SER A 205 0.89 -7.95 0.27
CA SER A 205 0.70 -6.74 1.07
C SER A 205 -0.67 -6.72 1.76
N PRO A 206 -0.77 -6.15 2.98
CA PRO A 206 -2.06 -5.80 3.59
C PRO A 206 -2.85 -4.81 2.71
N LYS A 207 -4.17 -4.79 2.85
CA LYS A 207 -5.07 -3.89 2.12
C LYS A 207 -5.87 -2.99 3.06
N ASP A 208 -6.57 -2.01 2.49
CA ASP A 208 -7.50 -1.13 3.20
C ASP A 208 -6.90 -0.44 4.43
N PHE A 209 -5.65 0.01 4.32
CA PHE A 209 -4.95 0.64 5.43
C PHE A 209 -5.56 2.02 5.73
N THR A 210 -6.06 2.18 6.94
CA THR A 210 -6.70 3.41 7.43
C THR A 210 -6.02 3.87 8.72
N ALA A 211 -5.91 5.19 8.87
CA ALA A 211 -5.39 5.84 10.06
C ALA A 211 -6.35 6.96 10.47
N THR A 212 -6.93 6.84 11.66
CA THR A 212 -7.94 7.77 12.18
C THR A 212 -7.41 8.47 13.42
N ALA A 213 -7.57 9.79 13.50
CA ALA A 213 -7.15 10.57 14.66
C ALA A 213 -8.02 10.26 15.90
N GLY A 214 -7.38 9.93 17.01
CA GLY A 214 -8.01 9.77 18.33
C GLY A 214 -7.42 10.75 19.35
N TYR A 215 -7.98 10.80 20.56
CA TYR A 215 -7.47 11.67 21.63
C TYR A 215 -6.15 11.14 22.17
N ASN A 216 -5.08 11.93 22.01
CA ASN A 216 -3.71 11.49 22.33
C ASN A 216 -3.35 10.12 21.69
N SER A 217 -3.97 9.81 20.55
CA SER A 217 -3.77 8.54 19.88
C SER A 217 -4.04 8.63 18.39
N VAL A 218 -3.54 7.66 17.65
CA VAL A 218 -3.96 7.39 16.27
C VAL A 218 -4.35 5.92 16.19
N ASN A 219 -5.54 5.68 15.66
CA ASN A 219 -6.14 4.37 15.52
C ASN A 219 -5.90 3.88 14.09
N LEU A 220 -5.15 2.80 13.97
CA LEU A 220 -4.77 2.17 12.71
C LEU A 220 -5.62 0.91 12.49
N ALA A 221 -6.13 0.71 11.28
CA ALA A 221 -6.85 -0.50 10.91
C ALA A 221 -6.51 -0.93 9.48
N TRP A 222 -6.53 -2.23 9.21
CA TRP A 222 -6.20 -2.80 7.91
C TRP A 222 -6.85 -4.17 7.70
N THR A 223 -6.89 -4.60 6.45
CA THR A 223 -7.28 -5.96 6.04
C THR A 223 -6.03 -6.82 5.86
N ASN A 224 -5.96 -7.94 6.58
CA ASN A 224 -4.86 -8.88 6.46
C ASN A 224 -4.85 -9.60 5.11
N PRO A 225 -3.68 -10.06 4.62
CA PRO A 225 -3.63 -10.89 3.43
C PRO A 225 -4.46 -12.19 3.59
N THR A 226 -5.21 -12.55 2.54
CA THR A 226 -6.20 -13.65 2.56
C THR A 226 -5.58 -15.04 2.77
N ASN A 227 -4.35 -15.25 2.33
CA ASN A 227 -3.66 -16.53 2.48
C ASN A 227 -2.87 -16.59 3.80
N ILE A 228 -3.46 -17.16 4.84
CA ILE A 228 -2.88 -17.23 6.20
C ILE A 228 -1.53 -17.97 6.30
N GLY A 229 -1.12 -18.73 5.28
CA GLY A 229 0.17 -19.42 5.21
C GLY A 229 1.29 -18.63 4.50
N THR A 230 0.97 -17.47 3.91
CA THR A 230 1.94 -16.65 3.16
C THR A 230 2.47 -15.47 3.98
N TRP A 231 1.98 -15.24 5.19
CA TRP A 231 2.41 -14.20 6.11
C TRP A 231 2.21 -14.65 7.57
N GLU A 232 2.97 -14.08 8.50
CA GLU A 232 2.92 -14.43 9.93
C GLU A 232 2.56 -13.23 10.81
N GLN A 233 3.17 -12.07 10.54
CA GLN A 233 2.99 -10.85 11.33
C GLN A 233 2.80 -9.62 10.45
N ILE A 234 2.19 -8.59 11.03
CA ILE A 234 2.16 -7.23 10.50
C ILE A 234 3.15 -6.39 11.31
N TRP A 235 4.04 -5.71 10.60
CA TRP A 235 4.96 -4.73 11.17
C TRP A 235 4.40 -3.34 10.88
N ILE A 236 4.36 -2.51 11.92
CA ILE A 236 3.79 -1.16 11.86
C ILE A 236 4.91 -0.15 12.06
N TYR A 237 4.90 0.91 11.27
CA TYR A 237 5.92 1.95 11.27
C TYR A 237 5.28 3.32 11.45
N ALA A 238 5.97 4.21 12.17
CA ALA A 238 5.57 5.59 12.35
C ALA A 238 6.76 6.54 12.17
N SER A 239 6.58 7.63 11.43
CA SER A 239 7.64 8.63 11.14
C SER A 239 7.16 10.06 11.34
N ASP A 240 8.10 10.97 11.55
CA ASP A 240 7.88 12.43 11.54
C ASP A 240 7.95 13.01 10.12
N THR A 241 8.44 12.24 9.15
CA THR A 241 8.61 12.63 7.75
C THR A 241 7.90 11.66 6.83
N THR A 242 7.81 11.98 5.54
CA THR A 242 7.24 11.09 4.50
C THR A 242 8.12 9.88 4.17
N THR A 243 9.28 9.73 4.82
CA THR A 243 10.17 8.58 4.62
C THR A 243 9.92 7.52 5.70
N PRO A 244 9.69 6.24 5.33
CA PRO A 244 9.47 5.18 6.31
C PRO A 244 10.76 4.89 7.11
N PRO A 245 10.66 4.68 8.43
CA PRO A 245 11.81 4.34 9.27
C PRO A 245 12.20 2.86 9.11
N THR A 246 13.42 2.51 9.50
CA THR A 246 13.93 1.13 9.40
C THR A 246 13.43 0.21 10.52
N THR A 247 13.06 0.78 11.66
CA THR A 247 12.56 0.05 12.83
C THR A 247 11.04 0.22 12.97
N PRO A 248 10.27 -0.89 13.01
CA PRO A 248 8.84 -0.81 13.28
C PRO A 248 8.60 -0.50 14.76
N ILE A 249 7.49 0.20 15.03
CA ILE A 249 7.03 0.52 16.38
C ILE A 249 6.35 -0.66 17.07
N GLU A 250 5.78 -1.59 16.30
CA GLU A 250 5.08 -2.75 16.83
C GLU A 250 5.06 -3.91 15.82
N LYS A 251 5.04 -5.16 16.32
CA LYS A 251 5.03 -6.38 15.51
C LYS A 251 4.10 -7.43 16.11
N PHE A 252 3.00 -7.72 15.43
CA PHE A 252 2.05 -8.73 15.91
C PHE A 252 1.13 -9.23 14.81
N ARG A 253 0.31 -10.21 15.15
CA ARG A 253 -0.75 -10.71 14.27
C ARG A 253 -2.08 -10.10 14.71
N GLY A 254 -2.62 -9.19 13.91
CA GLY A 254 -3.89 -8.53 14.18
C GLY A 254 -4.35 -7.71 13.00
N THR A 255 -5.42 -6.93 13.18
CA THR A 255 -6.06 -6.11 12.14
C THR A 255 -6.19 -4.63 12.53
N SER A 256 -5.81 -4.29 13.77
CA SER A 256 -5.87 -2.92 14.27
C SER A 256 -4.82 -2.68 15.34
N PHE A 257 -4.33 -1.44 15.43
CA PHE A 257 -3.36 -1.00 16.42
C PHE A 257 -3.65 0.44 16.86
N THR A 258 -3.50 0.75 18.14
CA THR A 258 -3.64 2.12 18.64
C THR A 258 -2.28 2.66 19.04
N HIS A 259 -1.77 3.62 18.30
CA HIS A 259 -0.51 4.29 18.61
C HIS A 259 -0.77 5.49 19.53
N GLN A 260 -0.31 5.41 20.78
CA GLN A 260 -0.43 6.52 21.75
C GLN A 260 0.62 7.58 21.46
N ILE A 261 0.19 8.81 21.18
CA ILE A 261 1.06 9.96 20.91
C ILE A 261 0.50 11.22 21.54
N ALA A 262 1.36 12.19 21.85
CA ALA A 262 0.89 13.48 22.35
C ALA A 262 -0.11 14.11 21.38
N GLY A 263 -1.23 14.62 21.90
CA GLY A 263 -2.23 15.31 21.11
C GLY A 263 -1.61 16.46 20.31
N GLY A 264 -2.03 16.58 19.05
CA GLY A 264 -1.57 17.56 18.07
C GLY A 264 -0.19 17.28 17.46
N THR A 265 0.39 16.12 17.76
CA THR A 265 1.53 15.61 17.01
C THR A 265 1.03 14.94 15.74
N ALA A 266 1.65 15.28 14.61
CA ALA A 266 1.41 14.65 13.31
C ALA A 266 2.42 13.52 13.09
N LYS A 267 1.95 12.36 12.61
CA LYS A 267 2.79 11.21 12.25
C LYS A 267 2.35 10.62 10.92
N TYR A 268 3.31 10.10 10.16
CA TYR A 268 3.10 9.30 8.96
C TYR A 268 3.19 7.82 9.33
N TYR A 269 2.39 6.97 8.68
CA TYR A 269 2.33 5.54 9.00
C TYR A 269 2.50 4.65 7.79
N TRP A 270 3.10 3.48 8.03
CA TRP A 270 3.18 2.38 7.07
C TRP A 270 2.94 1.05 7.76
N ILE A 271 2.43 0.09 7.01
CA ILE A 271 2.33 -1.30 7.42
C ILE A 271 2.99 -2.22 6.40
N GLN A 272 3.48 -3.35 6.87
CA GLN A 272 4.13 -4.36 6.03
C GLN A 272 3.82 -5.75 6.59
N ALA A 273 3.45 -6.68 5.72
CA ALA A 273 3.32 -8.09 6.11
C ALA A 273 4.69 -8.77 6.05
N VAL A 274 4.96 -9.65 7.01
CA VAL A 274 6.24 -10.35 7.13
C VAL A 274 6.03 -11.84 7.31
N LYS A 275 6.91 -12.63 6.67
CA LYS A 275 6.98 -14.09 6.81
C LYS A 275 8.35 -14.51 7.32
N TYR A 276 8.33 -15.47 8.23
CA TYR A 276 9.51 -16.13 8.77
C TYR A 276 9.78 -17.46 8.06
N PRO A 277 11.04 -17.90 7.97
CA PRO A 277 11.41 -19.23 7.50
C PRO A 277 10.66 -20.35 8.25
N LEU A 278 10.43 -21.48 7.57
CA LEU A 278 9.75 -22.63 8.15
C LEU A 278 10.45 -23.09 9.44
N GLY A 279 9.71 -23.23 10.54
CA GLY A 279 10.24 -23.64 11.84
C GLY A 279 10.86 -22.52 12.68
N SER A 280 10.91 -21.28 12.19
CA SER A 280 11.28 -20.12 13.01
C SER A 280 10.04 -19.42 13.56
N THR A 281 10.09 -19.06 14.84
CA THR A 281 9.01 -18.31 15.51
C THR A 281 9.41 -16.84 15.67
N PRO A 282 8.43 -15.91 15.74
CA PRO A 282 8.70 -14.48 15.95
C PRO A 282 9.54 -14.16 17.19
N ALA A 283 9.58 -15.08 18.16
CA ALA A 283 10.22 -14.89 19.46
C ALA A 283 11.75 -14.96 19.44
N SER A 284 12.37 -15.47 18.37
CA SER A 284 13.82 -15.73 18.36
C SER A 284 14.55 -14.94 17.29
N GLY A 285 14.63 -13.61 17.45
CA GLY A 285 15.64 -12.75 16.81
C GLY A 285 15.93 -12.96 15.32
N ALA A 286 15.00 -13.55 14.57
CA ALA A 286 15.29 -14.12 13.27
C ALA A 286 15.49 -12.98 12.27
N THR A 287 16.71 -12.86 11.76
CA THR A 287 17.13 -11.80 10.83
C THR A 287 16.66 -12.09 9.40
N ASN A 288 16.45 -13.35 9.06
CA ASN A 288 15.92 -13.76 7.76
C ASN A 288 14.39 -13.64 7.78
N THR A 289 13.88 -12.55 7.19
CA THR A 289 12.44 -12.28 7.06
C THR A 289 12.13 -11.86 5.63
N SER A 290 11.11 -12.45 5.01
CA SER A 290 10.56 -11.92 3.76
C SER A 290 9.46 -10.96 4.09
N LYS A 291 9.38 -9.89 3.32
CA LYS A 291 8.50 -8.76 3.61
C LYS A 291 7.70 -8.41 2.35
N SER A 292 6.46 -7.97 2.53
CA SER A 292 5.66 -7.39 1.45
C SER A 292 6.21 -6.03 1.04
N ALA A 293 5.62 -5.37 0.05
CA ALA A 293 5.84 -3.93 -0.10
C ALA A 293 5.35 -3.19 1.16
N LEU A 294 6.00 -2.08 1.51
CA LEU A 294 5.49 -1.16 2.52
C LEU A 294 4.24 -0.47 1.98
N VAL A 295 3.16 -0.52 2.75
CA VAL A 295 1.88 0.13 2.42
C VAL A 295 1.79 1.43 3.22
N PRO A 296 1.97 2.60 2.60
CA PRO A 296 1.76 3.89 3.27
C PRO A 296 0.29 4.14 3.58
N PHE A 297 0.03 4.93 4.61
CA PHE A 297 -1.25 5.61 4.73
C PHE A 297 -1.29 6.78 3.73
N GLU A 298 -2.31 6.78 2.87
CA GLU A 298 -2.47 7.78 1.81
C GLU A 298 -3.86 8.38 1.84
N ILE A 299 -3.95 9.65 1.43
CA ILE A 299 -5.19 10.33 1.12
C ILE A 299 -5.08 10.79 -0.32
N ASN A 300 -6.01 10.36 -1.17
CA ASN A 300 -6.01 10.67 -2.61
C ASN A 300 -4.69 10.32 -3.32
N GLY A 301 -4.08 9.18 -2.99
CA GLY A 301 -2.84 8.68 -3.62
C GLY A 301 -1.57 9.44 -3.23
N SER A 302 -1.60 10.22 -2.15
CA SER A 302 -0.42 10.88 -1.58
C SER A 302 -0.25 10.51 -0.11
N ILE A 303 0.99 10.21 0.29
CA ILE A 303 1.35 9.90 1.68
C ILE A 303 0.93 11.06 2.58
N ALA A 304 0.10 10.76 3.58
CA ALA A 304 -0.50 11.76 4.44
C ALA A 304 -0.12 11.56 5.91
N ALA A 305 0.03 12.65 6.66
CA ALA A 305 0.18 12.58 8.10
C ALA A 305 -1.18 12.56 8.79
N VAL A 306 -1.29 11.83 9.90
CA VAL A 306 -2.43 11.90 10.81
C VAL A 306 -2.01 12.64 12.06
N THR A 307 -2.79 13.66 12.43
CA THR A 307 -2.55 14.47 13.63
C THR A 307 -3.46 13.98 14.74
N ALA A 308 -2.90 13.53 15.87
CA ALA A 308 -3.71 13.11 17.01
C ALA A 308 -4.55 14.27 17.53
N LEU A 309 -5.77 13.97 17.97
CA LEU A 309 -6.63 14.97 18.59
C LEU A 309 -6.02 15.36 19.93
N LYS A 310 -5.91 16.66 20.18
CA LYS A 310 -5.64 17.16 21.53
C LYS A 310 -6.89 16.96 22.36
N ILE A 311 -6.75 16.35 23.53
CA ILE A 311 -7.66 16.67 24.62
C ILE A 311 -7.32 18.12 24.97
N ALA A 312 -8.04 19.05 24.34
CA ALA A 312 -7.90 20.42 24.74
C ALA A 312 -8.37 20.50 26.20
N ASN A 313 -7.65 21.26 27.02
CA ASN A 313 -8.24 21.90 28.20
C ASN A 313 -9.42 22.83 27.82
N ALA A 314 -10.12 22.63 26.70
CA ALA A 314 -11.15 23.51 26.15
C ALA A 314 -12.43 23.59 26.98
N VAL A 315 -12.54 22.83 28.08
CA VAL A 315 -13.55 23.13 29.12
C VAL A 315 -13.13 24.35 29.96
N MET A 316 -11.87 24.77 29.84
CA MET A 316 -11.24 25.93 30.49
C MET A 316 -10.32 26.69 29.51
N ALA A 317 -10.75 26.90 28.25
CA ALA A 317 -10.07 27.89 27.40
C ALA A 317 -10.35 29.30 27.96
N ASP A 318 -9.48 30.27 27.67
CA ASP A 318 -9.54 31.68 28.10
C ASP A 318 -10.95 32.32 27.94
N ASP A 319 -11.74 31.84 26.97
CA ASP A 319 -13.13 32.26 26.74
C ASP A 319 -14.17 31.73 27.76
N SER A 320 -13.87 30.66 28.51
CA SER A 320 -14.76 30.11 29.56
C SER A 320 -14.85 30.99 30.80
N ILE A 321 -13.88 31.90 30.99
CA ILE A 321 -13.87 32.91 32.06
C ILE A 321 -14.34 34.28 31.51
N ASN A 322 -14.38 34.45 30.18
CA ASN A 322 -14.66 35.72 29.52
C ASN A 322 -16.07 35.82 28.90
N THR A 323 -16.93 34.83 29.06
CA THR A 323 -18.35 34.95 28.68
C THR A 323 -19.16 35.39 29.88
N ASP A 324 -19.23 36.71 30.10
CA ASP A 324 -20.28 37.50 30.80
C ASP A 324 -20.80 37.09 32.20
N GLN A 325 -20.76 35.82 32.61
CA GLN A 325 -21.33 35.28 33.85
C GLN A 325 -20.51 35.63 35.10
N ILE A 326 -19.21 35.92 34.95
CA ILE A 326 -18.34 36.28 36.08
C ILE A 326 -18.10 37.80 36.15
N VAL A 327 -18.31 38.54 35.05
CA VAL A 327 -18.10 40.00 35.02
C VAL A 327 -19.38 40.77 35.39
N ASP A 328 -20.58 40.24 35.12
CA ASP A 328 -21.85 40.93 35.42
C ASP A 328 -22.48 40.56 36.77
N SER A 329 -21.96 39.52 37.44
CA SER A 329 -22.44 39.06 38.77
C SER A 329 -21.36 38.88 39.83
N SER A 330 -20.09 39.18 39.53
CA SER A 330 -19.17 39.55 40.61
C SER A 330 -19.63 40.89 41.16
N ILE A 331 -19.67 41.06 42.48
CA ILE A 331 -20.11 42.27 43.17
C ILE A 331 -19.25 43.45 42.70
N GLY A 332 -19.63 44.05 41.58
CA GLY A 332 -18.88 45.07 40.90
C GLY A 332 -19.05 46.37 41.65
N ILE A 333 -18.03 47.22 41.63
CA ILE A 333 -18.02 48.54 42.28
C ILE A 333 -19.24 49.42 41.91
N LYS A 334 -19.94 49.13 40.79
CA LYS A 334 -21.21 49.75 40.39
C LYS A 334 -22.39 49.32 41.27
N GLN A 335 -22.52 48.04 41.61
CA GLN A 335 -23.58 47.51 42.48
C GLN A 335 -23.36 47.95 43.94
N ILE A 336 -22.10 48.01 44.40
CA ILE A 336 -21.74 48.59 45.71
C ILE A 336 -22.09 50.09 45.76
N LYS A 337 -21.82 50.85 44.68
CA LYS A 337 -22.18 52.29 44.60
C LYS A 337 -23.70 52.52 44.66
N ALA A 338 -24.50 51.65 44.05
CA ALA A 338 -25.96 51.73 44.14
C ALA A 338 -26.49 51.39 45.54
N ALA A 339 -25.75 50.60 46.33
CA ALA A 339 -26.14 50.17 47.68
C ALA A 339 -25.70 51.12 48.81
N LEU A 340 -24.74 52.02 48.58
CA LEU A 340 -24.14 52.90 49.61
C LEU A 340 -24.63 54.37 49.55
N GLN A 341 -25.80 54.62 48.96
CA GLN A 341 -26.45 55.93 48.98
C GLN A 341 -27.97 55.77 48.90
N SER A 342 -28.72 56.71 49.47
CA SER A 342 -30.16 56.78 49.24
C SER A 342 -30.46 57.30 47.83
N SER A 343 -31.63 56.98 47.27
CA SER A 343 -32.02 57.44 45.93
C SER A 343 -32.31 58.94 45.83
N ASN A 344 -32.41 59.64 46.96
CA ASN A 344 -32.86 61.03 47.08
C ASN A 344 -31.83 61.93 47.80
N TRP A 345 -30.56 61.54 47.87
CA TRP A 345 -29.52 62.32 48.54
C TRP A 345 -29.27 63.70 47.90
N ASP A 346 -29.56 63.86 46.60
CA ASP A 346 -29.36 65.10 45.85
C ASP A 346 -30.59 66.03 45.82
N VAL A 347 -31.70 65.57 46.39
CA VAL A 347 -32.96 66.34 46.39
C VAL A 347 -32.99 67.32 47.56
N GLN A 348 -33.12 68.60 47.25
CA GLN A 348 -33.19 69.67 48.25
C GLN A 348 -34.39 69.46 49.19
N ALA A 349 -34.15 69.65 50.50
CA ALA A 349 -35.15 69.50 51.57
C ALA A 349 -35.76 68.10 51.74
N GLN A 350 -35.13 67.04 51.20
CA GLN A 350 -35.49 65.65 51.49
C GLN A 350 -34.50 64.98 52.44
N THR A 351 -34.93 63.86 53.05
CA THR A 351 -34.03 62.97 53.79
C THR A 351 -33.14 62.23 52.82
N GLY A 352 -31.86 62.04 53.13
CA GLY A 352 -31.00 61.26 52.24
C GLY A 352 -29.55 61.22 52.69
N TRP A 353 -28.78 60.27 52.16
CA TRP A 353 -27.37 60.11 52.50
C TRP A 353 -26.57 59.54 51.34
N ARG A 354 -25.29 59.91 51.26
CA ARG A 354 -24.32 59.30 50.35
C ARG A 354 -22.93 59.22 50.98
N ILE A 355 -22.16 58.22 50.55
CA ILE A 355 -20.74 58.07 50.86
C ILE A 355 -19.97 58.01 49.54
N GLU A 356 -19.07 58.97 49.32
CA GLU A 356 -18.25 59.05 48.13
C GLU A 356 -16.96 58.21 48.26
N LYS A 357 -16.37 57.85 47.12
CA LYS A 357 -15.07 57.15 47.09
C LYS A 357 -13.91 58.01 47.58
N SER A 358 -14.06 59.35 47.55
CA SER A 358 -13.11 60.28 48.16
C SER A 358 -13.09 60.18 49.69
N GLY A 359 -14.07 59.50 50.30
CA GLY A 359 -14.30 59.48 51.74
C GLY A 359 -15.26 60.57 52.21
N ASP A 360 -15.71 61.47 51.32
CA ASP A 360 -16.70 62.49 51.66
C ASP A 360 -18.06 61.87 51.92
N THR A 361 -18.78 62.43 52.90
CA THR A 361 -20.12 61.96 53.26
C THR A 361 -21.09 63.12 53.31
N THR A 362 -22.34 62.86 52.93
CA THR A 362 -23.43 63.83 53.01
C THR A 362 -24.62 63.18 53.69
N PHE A 363 -25.20 63.86 54.67
CA PHE A 363 -26.37 63.40 55.42
C PHE A 363 -27.38 64.56 55.52
N ASN A 364 -28.51 64.43 54.82
CA ASN A 364 -29.56 65.45 54.77
C ASN A 364 -30.70 65.09 55.72
N ASN A 365 -31.12 66.07 56.53
CA ASN A 365 -32.24 65.94 57.48
C ASN A 365 -32.08 64.74 58.44
N THR A 366 -30.87 64.54 58.97
CA THR A 366 -30.53 63.40 59.84
C THR A 366 -30.72 63.75 61.32
N VAL A 367 -31.29 62.81 62.08
CA VAL A 367 -31.32 62.87 63.54
C VAL A 367 -30.08 62.19 64.11
N ILE A 368 -29.22 62.95 64.80
CA ILE A 368 -28.06 62.41 65.54
C ILE A 368 -28.46 62.28 67.01
N ARG A 369 -28.43 61.04 67.53
CA ARG A 369 -28.83 60.75 68.93
C ARG A 369 -27.69 60.89 69.95
N GLY A 370 -26.46 61.11 69.50
CA GLY A 370 -25.27 61.27 70.34
C GLY A 370 -24.69 62.68 70.30
N ASN A 371 -23.57 62.89 70.99
CA ASN A 371 -22.83 64.15 70.95
C ASN A 371 -22.20 64.37 69.58
N ILE A 372 -22.25 65.62 69.09
CA ILE A 372 -21.55 66.05 67.89
C ILE A 372 -20.30 66.81 68.33
N SER A 373 -19.12 66.39 67.86
CA SER A 373 -17.88 67.18 67.96
C SER A 373 -17.30 67.37 66.56
N ALA A 374 -16.83 68.59 66.26
CA ALA A 374 -16.18 68.92 65.00
C ALA A 374 -14.86 69.63 65.29
N ALA A 375 -13.78 69.21 64.64
CA ALA A 375 -12.48 69.87 64.77
C ALA A 375 -12.47 71.25 64.09
N THR A 376 -13.20 71.39 62.99
CA THR A 376 -13.40 72.63 62.22
C THR A 376 -14.79 72.61 61.56
N GLY A 377 -15.36 73.77 61.25
CA GLY A 377 -16.65 73.91 60.54
C GLY A 377 -17.67 74.79 61.27
N THR A 378 -18.84 74.96 60.65
CA THR A 378 -19.97 75.70 61.24
C THR A 378 -21.03 74.69 61.68
N VAL A 379 -21.38 74.71 62.96
CA VAL A 379 -22.51 73.94 63.51
C VAL A 379 -23.54 74.95 63.98
N GLY A 380 -24.62 75.11 63.22
CA GLY A 380 -25.77 75.95 63.56
C GLY A 380 -25.79 77.33 62.89
N GLY A 381 -26.76 77.50 61.98
CA GLY A 381 -27.44 78.77 61.75
C GLY A 381 -28.79 78.68 62.45
N PHE A 382 -28.83 79.07 63.73
CA PHE A 382 -30.06 79.08 64.50
C PHE A 382 -30.90 80.30 64.14
N THR A 383 -32.15 80.07 63.75
CA THR A 383 -33.30 80.89 64.16
C THR A 383 -34.15 80.06 65.08
#